data_AF-A0A2E0L6C1-F1
#
_entry.id   AF-A0A2E0L6C1-F1
#
_cell.length_a   1.000
_cell.length_b   1.000
_cell.length_c   1.000
_cell.angle_alpha   90.00
_cell.angle_beta   90.00
_cell.angle_gamma   90.00
#
_symmetry.space_group_name_H-M   'P 1'
#
loop_
_entity.id
_entity.type
_entity.pdbx_description
1 polymer ?
#
loop_
_entity_poly.entity_id
_entity_poly.type
_entity_poly.pdbx_seq_one_letter_code
_entity_poly.pdbx_strand_id
1 'polypeptide(L)'
;MAGTARFRIWFAALALVGCASAATGTPLPTLTLIPPTATYTPTPVTPTATRVGLPGPADLFTATPEAAALVMPVGVQPLLERALDDLAERQSVDAADIQVVRLETAVWTTLDFDCGDADSAELANLEIDGYRIVLDVEGEAFEYHADTRATVRLCESVDTAAAEAEDLLLELDPVAADTVALAQRNLANRLDLPVRRIRVVDVMPVLWPDNSLGCPQPNQTYTPIAAAGYRIVLSAGDETYIFHSDSIQVIACSAENEVLPIAE
;
A
#
# COMPACT_ATOMS: atom_id res chain seq x y z
N MET A 1 -61.02 73.64 79.19
CA MET A 1 -62.39 73.52 78.66
C MET A 1 -62.33 72.78 77.34
N ALA A 2 -63.08 71.68 77.27
CA ALA A 2 -63.11 70.72 76.19
C ALA A 2 -63.78 71.29 74.92
N GLY A 3 -63.28 70.90 73.76
CA GLY A 3 -63.87 71.19 72.46
C GLY A 3 -63.93 69.91 71.64
N THR A 4 -65.14 69.47 71.36
CA THR A 4 -65.60 68.18 70.86
C THR A 4 -65.17 67.82 69.44
N ALA A 5 -65.05 66.51 69.22
CA ALA A 5 -64.83 65.86 67.94
C ALA A 5 -65.98 66.08 66.95
N ARG A 6 -65.66 66.21 65.65
CA ARG A 6 -66.53 65.79 64.55
C ARG A 6 -65.73 65.11 63.45
N PHE A 7 -65.97 63.81 63.33
CA PHE A 7 -65.55 62.90 62.29
C PHE A 7 -66.24 63.30 60.97
N ARG A 8 -65.48 63.50 59.90
CA ARG A 8 -65.99 63.55 58.52
C ARG A 8 -65.06 62.75 57.62
N ILE A 9 -65.53 61.56 57.29
CA ILE A 9 -64.97 60.66 56.27
C ILE A 9 -65.15 61.36 54.92
N TRP A 10 -64.05 61.64 54.23
CA TRP A 10 -64.04 62.07 52.84
C TRP A 10 -63.28 61.02 52.01
N PHE A 11 -64.05 60.25 51.24
CA PHE A 11 -63.57 59.47 50.11
C PHE A 11 -63.10 60.45 49.02
N ALA A 12 -61.86 60.32 48.55
CA ALA A 12 -61.44 60.97 47.32
C ALA A 12 -60.29 60.21 46.63
N ALA A 13 -60.70 59.41 45.64
CA ALA A 13 -60.04 59.11 44.37
C ALA A 13 -58.51 58.93 44.33
N LEU A 14 -58.10 57.66 44.25
CA LEU A 14 -56.77 57.22 43.83
C LEU A 14 -56.60 57.52 42.32
N ALA A 15 -55.86 58.57 41.98
CA ALA A 15 -55.50 58.89 40.60
C ALA A 15 -54.23 58.13 40.18
N LEU A 16 -54.41 57.09 39.37
CA LEU A 16 -53.33 56.37 38.70
C LEU A 16 -52.67 57.28 37.66
N VAL A 17 -51.44 57.72 37.93
CA VAL A 17 -50.58 58.39 36.95
C VAL A 17 -50.04 57.32 36.00
N GLY A 18 -50.70 57.17 34.85
CA GLY A 18 -50.19 56.39 33.73
C GLY A 18 -49.14 57.19 32.97
N CYS A 19 -47.90 56.70 32.91
CA CYS A 19 -46.89 57.22 31.99
C CYS A 19 -47.31 56.85 30.56
N ALA A 20 -47.71 57.85 29.76
CA ALA A 20 -47.82 57.69 28.32
C ALA A 20 -46.40 57.77 27.73
N SER A 21 -45.87 56.64 27.25
CA SER A 21 -44.65 56.61 26.46
C SER A 21 -44.87 57.41 25.18
N ALA A 22 -44.13 58.51 25.01
CA ALA A 22 -44.10 59.23 23.75
C ALA A 22 -43.54 58.30 22.67
N ALA A 23 -44.39 57.84 21.75
CA ALA A 23 -43.97 57.06 20.61
C ALA A 23 -43.12 57.95 19.68
N THR A 24 -41.81 57.69 19.64
CA THR A 24 -40.92 58.32 18.67
C THR A 24 -41.24 57.72 17.30
N GLY A 25 -41.74 58.55 16.38
CA GLY A 25 -42.03 58.11 15.02
C GLY A 25 -40.78 57.51 14.35
N THR A 26 -40.92 56.31 13.78
CA THR A 26 -39.87 55.68 12.97
C THR A 26 -39.52 56.58 11.78
N PRO A 27 -38.24 56.89 11.53
CA PRO A 27 -37.86 57.65 10.35
C PRO A 27 -38.23 56.86 9.09
N LEU A 28 -38.75 57.56 8.08
CA LEU A 28 -39.07 56.97 6.79
C LEU A 28 -37.79 56.42 6.13
N PRO A 29 -37.83 55.22 5.53
CA PRO A 29 -36.65 54.63 4.90
C PRO A 29 -36.17 55.52 3.75
N THR A 30 -34.87 55.83 3.76
CA THR A 30 -34.22 56.54 2.66
C THR A 30 -34.01 55.57 1.50
N LEU A 31 -34.67 55.82 0.37
CA LEU A 31 -34.42 55.09 -0.88
C LEU A 31 -32.98 55.34 -1.34
N THR A 32 -32.20 54.28 -1.50
CA THR A 32 -30.83 54.36 -2.01
C THR A 32 -30.84 54.70 -3.51
N LEU A 33 -30.15 55.78 -3.88
CA LEU A 33 -30.02 56.29 -5.26
C LEU A 33 -29.22 55.37 -6.21
N ILE A 34 -28.60 54.31 -5.69
CA ILE A 34 -27.82 53.36 -6.48
C ILE A 34 -28.64 52.08 -6.61
N PRO A 35 -29.16 51.75 -7.80
CA PRO A 35 -29.79 50.46 -8.03
C PRO A 35 -28.74 49.35 -7.89
N PRO A 36 -29.05 48.20 -7.27
CA PRO A 36 -28.11 47.10 -7.18
C PRO A 36 -27.78 46.60 -8.59
N THR A 37 -26.49 46.45 -8.88
CA THR A 37 -26.03 45.80 -10.11
C THR A 37 -26.49 44.35 -10.10
N ALA A 38 -27.22 43.91 -11.12
CA ALA A 38 -27.65 42.53 -11.25
C ALA A 38 -26.41 41.62 -11.28
N THR A 39 -26.27 40.75 -10.28
CA THR A 39 -25.22 39.74 -10.26
C THR A 39 -25.59 38.65 -11.26
N TYR A 40 -24.68 38.35 -12.19
CA TYR A 40 -24.88 37.30 -13.17
C TYR A 40 -24.99 35.94 -12.46
N THR A 41 -26.19 35.37 -12.42
CA THR A 41 -26.39 33.99 -11.99
C THR A 41 -26.04 33.09 -13.19
N PRO A 42 -24.96 32.30 -13.14
CA PRO A 42 -24.66 31.38 -14.22
C PRO A 42 -25.80 30.36 -14.36
N THR A 43 -26.19 30.08 -15.60
CA THR A 43 -27.20 29.07 -15.93
C THR A 43 -26.76 27.71 -15.35
N PRO A 44 -27.65 26.96 -14.68
CA PRO A 44 -27.28 25.63 -14.16
C PRO A 44 -26.82 24.75 -15.32
N VAL A 45 -25.56 24.31 -15.25
CA VAL A 45 -25.02 23.34 -16.19
C VAL A 45 -25.78 22.03 -16.04
N THR A 46 -26.22 21.45 -17.17
CA THR A 46 -26.81 20.11 -17.16
C THR A 46 -25.72 19.13 -16.73
N PRO A 47 -25.94 18.30 -15.68
CA PRO A 47 -24.93 17.34 -15.26
C PRO A 47 -24.60 16.41 -16.42
N THR A 48 -23.32 16.33 -16.76
CA THR A 48 -22.83 15.31 -17.68
C THR A 48 -23.03 13.97 -17.00
N ALA A 49 -23.79 13.05 -17.61
CA ALA A 49 -23.96 11.71 -17.06
C ALA A 49 -22.58 11.05 -16.93
N THR A 50 -22.15 10.81 -15.69
CA THR A 50 -20.97 10.00 -15.39
C THR A 50 -21.19 8.62 -16.00
N ARG A 51 -20.53 8.31 -17.12
CA ARG A 51 -20.56 6.98 -17.74
C ARG A 51 -19.71 5.97 -16.97
N VAL A 52 -19.82 5.94 -15.66
CA VAL A 52 -19.24 4.87 -14.84
C VAL A 52 -20.24 4.67 -13.71
N GLY A 53 -20.97 3.57 -13.76
CA GLY A 53 -21.78 3.14 -12.62
C GLY A 53 -20.83 2.89 -11.45
N LEU A 54 -21.25 3.28 -10.25
CA LEU A 54 -20.58 2.83 -9.04
C LEU A 54 -20.48 1.30 -9.09
N PRO A 55 -19.31 0.71 -8.80
CA PRO A 55 -19.16 -0.74 -8.83
C PRO A 55 -20.23 -1.38 -7.94
N GLY A 56 -20.95 -2.35 -8.50
CA GLY A 56 -21.92 -3.13 -7.77
C GLY A 56 -21.25 -4.08 -6.78
N PRO A 57 -21.99 -4.66 -5.83
CA PRO A 57 -21.42 -5.67 -4.93
C PRO A 57 -20.84 -6.87 -5.68
N ALA A 58 -21.32 -7.18 -6.89
CA ALA A 58 -20.73 -8.20 -7.77
C ALA A 58 -19.35 -7.80 -8.32
N ASP A 59 -19.08 -6.50 -8.47
CA ASP A 59 -17.79 -5.97 -8.91
C ASP A 59 -16.74 -6.01 -7.79
N LEU A 60 -17.16 -6.18 -6.53
CA LEU A 60 -16.26 -6.50 -5.41
C LEU A 60 -15.87 -7.99 -5.37
N PHE A 61 -16.55 -8.83 -6.16
CA PHE A 61 -16.27 -10.27 -6.28
C PHE A 61 -15.69 -10.65 -7.64
N THR A 62 -15.58 -9.70 -8.58
CA THR A 62 -14.68 -9.91 -9.70
C THR A 62 -13.30 -9.77 -9.12
N ALA A 63 -12.61 -10.91 -9.01
CA ALA A 63 -11.18 -10.90 -8.76
C ALA A 63 -10.58 -9.86 -9.71
N THR A 64 -9.89 -8.87 -9.13
CA THR A 64 -8.85 -8.12 -9.82
C THR A 64 -8.15 -9.10 -10.76
N PRO A 65 -7.99 -8.80 -12.07
CA PRO A 65 -7.28 -9.70 -12.97
C PRO A 65 -6.00 -10.08 -12.26
N GLU A 66 -5.90 -11.38 -11.99
CA GLU A 66 -4.90 -12.08 -11.20
C GLU A 66 -3.58 -11.30 -11.22
N ALA A 67 -3.42 -10.39 -10.25
CA ALA A 67 -2.13 -9.79 -10.00
C ALA A 67 -1.30 -10.99 -9.59
N ALA A 68 -0.46 -11.45 -10.52
CA ALA A 68 0.16 -12.75 -10.54
C ALA A 68 0.84 -12.99 -9.20
N ALA A 69 0.08 -13.56 -8.29
CA ALA A 69 0.57 -14.07 -7.04
C ALA A 69 1.70 -15.01 -7.43
N LEU A 70 2.87 -14.87 -6.81
CA LEU A 70 3.93 -15.84 -6.95
C LEU A 70 3.34 -17.21 -6.68
N VAL A 71 3.27 -17.95 -7.76
CA VAL A 71 3.29 -19.38 -7.77
C VAL A 71 4.62 -19.62 -8.46
N MET A 72 5.62 -20.07 -7.71
CA MET A 72 7.00 -20.21 -8.20
C MET A 72 6.94 -20.97 -9.52
N PRO A 73 7.44 -20.41 -10.62
CA PRO A 73 7.25 -21.03 -11.92
C PRO A 73 7.73 -22.49 -11.93
N VAL A 74 6.92 -23.41 -12.47
CA VAL A 74 7.27 -24.84 -12.54
C VAL A 74 8.67 -24.98 -13.14
N GLY A 75 9.53 -25.78 -12.52
CA GLY A 75 10.86 -26.09 -13.02
C GLY A 75 11.98 -25.14 -12.59
N VAL A 76 11.67 -24.05 -11.87
CA VAL A 76 12.69 -23.11 -11.37
C VAL A 76 13.51 -23.66 -10.21
N GLN A 77 12.95 -24.58 -9.40
CA GLN A 77 13.59 -25.12 -8.20
C GLN A 77 15.05 -25.58 -8.40
N PRO A 78 15.37 -26.46 -9.37
CA PRO A 78 16.76 -26.88 -9.59
C PRO A 78 17.68 -25.74 -10.06
N LEU A 79 17.13 -24.70 -10.68
CA LEU A 79 17.88 -23.52 -11.13
C LEU A 79 18.15 -22.58 -9.96
N LEU A 80 17.18 -22.41 -9.07
CA LEU A 80 17.33 -21.65 -7.83
C LEU A 80 18.37 -22.30 -6.90
N GLU A 81 18.28 -23.61 -6.67
CA GLU A 81 19.27 -24.35 -5.87
C GLU A 81 20.68 -24.16 -6.44
N ARG A 82 20.82 -24.21 -7.76
CA ARG A 82 22.11 -24.00 -8.41
C ARG A 82 22.63 -22.56 -8.30
N ALA A 83 21.74 -21.56 -8.34
CA ALA A 83 22.11 -20.16 -8.12
C ALA A 83 22.56 -19.93 -6.66
N LEU A 84 21.85 -20.50 -5.70
CA LEU A 84 22.20 -20.43 -4.27
C LEU A 84 23.56 -21.09 -4.01
N ASP A 85 23.81 -22.29 -4.56
CA ASP A 85 25.09 -23.00 -4.42
C ASP A 85 26.26 -22.21 -5.04
N ASP A 86 26.09 -21.67 -6.25
CA ASP A 86 27.12 -20.88 -6.94
C ASP A 86 27.44 -19.58 -6.16
N LEU A 87 26.42 -18.88 -5.66
CA LEU A 87 26.61 -17.67 -4.87
C LEU A 87 27.29 -17.96 -3.52
N ALA A 88 26.88 -19.03 -2.84
CA ALA A 88 27.47 -19.47 -1.57
C ALA A 88 28.97 -19.75 -1.72
N GLU A 89 29.37 -20.44 -2.80
CA GLU A 89 30.78 -20.71 -3.09
C GLU A 89 31.57 -19.42 -3.37
N ARG A 90 31.01 -18.51 -4.18
CA ARG A 90 31.66 -17.23 -4.54
C ARG A 90 31.86 -16.31 -3.35
N GLN A 91 30.81 -16.14 -2.54
CA GLN A 91 30.81 -15.22 -1.40
C GLN A 91 31.41 -15.87 -0.15
N SER A 92 31.67 -17.19 -0.16
CA SER A 92 32.15 -17.95 1.00
C SER A 92 31.22 -17.84 2.21
N VAL A 93 29.91 -17.92 1.96
CA VAL A 93 28.83 -17.87 2.97
C VAL A 93 28.03 -19.18 2.99
N ASP A 94 27.21 -19.41 4.00
CA ASP A 94 26.25 -20.53 3.99
C ASP A 94 25.08 -20.19 3.07
N ALA A 95 24.55 -21.17 2.32
CA ALA A 95 23.39 -20.94 1.45
C ALA A 95 22.14 -20.52 2.25
N ALA A 96 22.05 -20.87 3.53
CA ALA A 96 20.99 -20.42 4.43
C ALA A 96 21.06 -18.92 4.77
N ASP A 97 22.24 -18.29 4.60
CA ASP A 97 22.44 -16.85 4.81
C ASP A 97 22.07 -16.04 3.54
N ILE A 98 21.76 -16.72 2.43
CA ILE A 98 21.40 -16.09 1.16
C ILE A 98 19.88 -15.94 1.09
N GLN A 99 19.43 -14.70 0.88
CA GLN A 99 18.00 -14.43 0.75
C GLN A 99 17.60 -14.36 -0.72
N VAL A 100 16.49 -15.01 -1.09
CA VAL A 100 15.87 -14.79 -2.40
C VAL A 100 15.11 -13.48 -2.33
N VAL A 101 15.61 -12.43 -2.97
CA VAL A 101 14.92 -11.14 -3.04
C VAL A 101 13.79 -11.21 -4.05
N ARG A 102 14.08 -11.74 -5.24
CA ARG A 102 13.10 -11.84 -6.33
C ARG A 102 13.29 -13.14 -7.09
N LEU A 103 12.17 -13.70 -7.53
CA LEU A 103 12.17 -14.81 -8.47
C LEU A 103 10.97 -14.70 -9.41
N GLU A 104 11.22 -14.50 -10.71
CA GLU A 104 10.17 -14.29 -11.70
C GLU A 104 10.47 -14.99 -13.04
N THR A 105 9.43 -15.23 -13.85
CA THR A 105 9.61 -15.62 -15.25
C THR A 105 10.15 -14.44 -16.06
N ALA A 106 11.07 -14.72 -16.99
CA ALA A 106 11.61 -13.73 -17.89
C ALA A 106 11.67 -14.28 -19.32
N VAL A 107 11.66 -13.37 -20.29
CA VAL A 107 11.89 -13.68 -21.71
C VAL A 107 13.13 -12.95 -22.15
N TRP A 108 14.16 -13.69 -22.53
CA TRP A 108 15.45 -13.15 -22.92
C TRP A 108 15.57 -12.97 -24.42
N THR A 109 16.23 -11.89 -24.82
CA THR A 109 16.38 -11.53 -26.23
C THR A 109 17.72 -11.92 -26.85
N THR A 110 18.65 -12.39 -26.04
CA THR A 110 20.03 -12.73 -26.40
C THR A 110 20.45 -14.08 -25.76
N LEU A 111 21.53 -14.69 -26.29
CA LEU A 111 22.00 -16.01 -25.85
C LEU A 111 22.70 -16.03 -24.47
N ASP A 112 23.17 -14.88 -24.02
CA ASP A 112 23.67 -14.63 -22.65
C ASP A 112 22.55 -14.26 -21.70
N PHE A 113 21.29 -14.43 -22.12
CA PHE A 113 20.10 -14.13 -21.34
C PHE A 113 19.99 -12.64 -20.97
N ASP A 114 20.45 -11.74 -21.84
CA ASP A 114 20.51 -10.30 -21.59
C ASP A 114 21.43 -9.88 -20.43
N CYS A 115 22.43 -10.71 -20.06
CA CYS A 115 23.47 -10.30 -19.10
C CYS A 115 24.37 -9.16 -19.64
N GLY A 116 24.38 -8.89 -20.94
CA GLY A 116 25.02 -7.69 -21.51
C GLY A 116 26.49 -7.86 -21.86
N ASP A 117 26.96 -9.09 -22.06
CA ASP A 117 28.33 -9.34 -22.50
C ASP A 117 28.52 -8.84 -23.94
N ALA A 118 29.62 -8.13 -24.25
CA ALA A 118 29.82 -7.45 -25.54
C ALA A 118 29.75 -8.36 -26.78
N ASP A 119 29.86 -9.68 -26.61
CA ASP A 119 29.83 -10.68 -27.68
C ASP A 119 28.42 -11.17 -28.04
N SER A 120 27.37 -10.83 -27.27
CA SER A 120 26.00 -11.34 -27.46
C SER A 120 25.09 -10.43 -28.30
N ALA A 121 25.51 -9.19 -28.56
CA ALA A 121 24.76 -8.20 -29.35
C ALA A 121 24.51 -8.62 -30.82
N GLU A 122 25.29 -9.56 -31.35
CA GLU A 122 25.15 -10.02 -32.75
C GLU A 122 23.95 -10.97 -32.98
N LEU A 123 23.30 -11.47 -31.92
CA LEU A 123 22.15 -12.37 -32.00
C LEU A 123 20.97 -11.90 -31.13
N ALA A 124 20.56 -10.65 -31.34
CA ALA A 124 19.39 -10.05 -30.70
C ALA A 124 18.07 -10.50 -31.35
N ASN A 125 16.96 -10.38 -30.60
CA ASN A 125 15.58 -10.75 -30.96
C ASN A 125 15.25 -12.25 -30.87
N LEU A 126 15.88 -12.96 -29.94
CA LEU A 126 15.41 -14.27 -29.53
C LEU A 126 14.21 -14.14 -28.58
N GLU A 127 13.46 -15.22 -28.42
CA GLU A 127 12.41 -15.35 -27.43
C GLU A 127 12.75 -16.60 -26.61
N ILE A 128 13.60 -16.42 -25.60
CA ILE A 128 14.05 -17.51 -24.74
C ILE A 128 13.35 -17.38 -23.39
N ASP A 129 12.43 -18.30 -23.13
CA ASP A 129 11.80 -18.41 -21.81
C ASP A 129 12.82 -18.81 -20.75
N GLY A 130 12.74 -18.15 -19.61
CA GLY A 130 13.69 -18.30 -18.52
C GLY A 130 13.21 -17.70 -17.20
N TYR A 131 14.16 -17.51 -16.30
CA TYR A 131 13.91 -16.96 -14.97
C TYR A 131 14.93 -15.90 -14.60
N ARG A 132 14.45 -14.81 -14.02
CA ARG A 132 15.27 -13.82 -13.31
C ARG A 132 15.21 -14.14 -11.83
N ILE A 133 16.38 -14.30 -11.21
CA ILE A 133 16.53 -14.62 -9.79
C ILE A 133 17.44 -13.57 -9.18
N VAL A 134 16.95 -12.81 -8.21
CA VAL A 134 17.76 -11.83 -7.45
C VAL A 134 17.98 -12.40 -6.07
N LEU A 135 19.25 -12.53 -5.69
CA LEU A 135 19.70 -13.03 -4.40
C LEU A 135 20.37 -11.91 -3.62
N ASP A 136 20.25 -11.89 -2.29
CA ASP A 136 20.89 -10.92 -1.41
C ASP A 136 21.81 -11.63 -0.43
N VAL A 137 23.00 -11.06 -0.24
CA VAL A 137 23.98 -11.45 0.78
C VAL A 137 24.44 -10.19 1.50
N GLU A 138 24.14 -10.07 2.79
CA GLU A 138 24.54 -8.94 3.63
C GLU A 138 24.19 -7.55 3.03
N GLY A 139 23.07 -7.44 2.30
CA GLY A 139 22.64 -6.19 1.66
C GLY A 139 23.22 -5.93 0.26
N GLU A 140 24.00 -6.85 -0.29
CA GLU A 140 24.47 -6.84 -1.68
C GLU A 140 23.61 -7.77 -2.54
N ALA A 141 23.00 -7.22 -3.60
CA ALA A 141 22.13 -7.95 -4.51
C ALA A 141 22.91 -8.53 -5.71
N PHE A 142 22.61 -9.78 -6.05
CA PHE A 142 23.19 -10.55 -7.14
C PHE A 142 22.09 -11.05 -8.06
N GLU A 143 22.11 -10.66 -9.33
CA GLU A 143 21.11 -11.06 -10.30
C GLU A 143 21.60 -12.24 -11.16
N TYR A 144 20.80 -13.30 -11.18
CA TYR A 144 20.99 -14.48 -12.00
C TYR A 144 19.93 -14.56 -13.08
N HIS A 145 20.35 -14.82 -14.31
CA HIS A 145 19.47 -15.13 -15.42
C HIS A 145 19.61 -16.61 -15.80
N ALA A 146 18.48 -17.27 -15.98
CA ALA A 146 18.41 -18.68 -16.30
C ALA A 146 17.52 -18.98 -17.50
N ASP A 147 17.79 -20.06 -18.21
CA ASP A 147 16.84 -20.65 -19.17
C ASP A 147 15.93 -21.67 -18.47
N THR A 148 14.87 -22.11 -19.14
CA THR A 148 13.96 -23.15 -18.64
C THR A 148 14.56 -24.57 -18.58
N ARG A 149 15.83 -24.76 -18.98
CA ARG A 149 16.43 -26.09 -19.14
C ARG A 149 17.41 -26.44 -18.03
N ALA A 150 18.49 -25.68 -17.91
CA ALA A 150 19.60 -25.99 -17.02
C ALA A 150 20.61 -24.84 -16.83
N THR A 151 20.56 -23.79 -17.64
CA THR A 151 21.58 -22.74 -17.63
C THR A 151 21.17 -21.65 -16.65
N VAL A 152 22.12 -21.18 -15.85
CA VAL A 152 21.99 -20.16 -14.80
C VAL A 152 23.29 -19.37 -14.88
N ARG A 153 23.22 -18.04 -14.99
CA ARG A 153 24.37 -17.14 -15.10
C ARG A 153 24.19 -15.98 -14.15
N LEU A 154 25.22 -15.63 -13.40
CA LEU A 154 25.30 -14.37 -12.67
C LEU A 154 25.57 -13.23 -13.66
N CYS A 155 24.75 -12.19 -13.65
CA CYS A 155 24.95 -10.97 -14.43
C CYS A 155 25.52 -9.86 -13.54
N GLU A 156 26.42 -9.02 -14.08
CA GLU A 156 27.19 -8.03 -13.29
C GLU A 156 26.44 -6.71 -13.02
N SER A 157 25.20 -6.53 -13.49
CA SER A 157 24.55 -5.22 -13.34
C SER A 157 23.03 -5.25 -13.38
N VAL A 158 22.33 -5.20 -12.24
CA VAL A 158 20.89 -4.88 -12.27
C VAL A 158 20.40 -4.17 -10.99
N ASP A 159 20.81 -2.92 -10.81
CA ASP A 159 20.25 -2.04 -9.76
C ASP A 159 18.93 -1.34 -10.16
N THR A 160 18.50 -1.40 -11.43
CA THR A 160 17.46 -0.48 -11.93
C THR A 160 16.11 -1.10 -12.30
N ALA A 161 16.05 -2.33 -12.83
CA ALA A 161 14.79 -2.88 -13.35
C ALA A 161 13.84 -3.38 -12.24
N ALA A 162 14.37 -3.96 -11.17
CA ALA A 162 13.57 -4.45 -10.05
C ALA A 162 12.91 -3.29 -9.26
N ALA A 163 13.69 -2.24 -9.00
CA ALA A 163 13.26 -1.03 -8.30
C ALA A 163 12.10 -0.30 -9.00
N GLU A 164 12.09 -0.26 -10.34
CA GLU A 164 11.01 0.37 -11.11
C GLU A 164 9.69 -0.41 -11.03
N ALA A 165 9.73 -1.74 -10.94
CA ALA A 165 8.55 -2.59 -10.80
C ALA A 165 7.94 -2.51 -9.39
N GLU A 166 8.77 -2.42 -8.35
CA GLU A 166 8.33 -2.23 -6.95
C GLU A 166 7.59 -0.92 -6.77
N ASP A 167 8.17 0.19 -7.25
CA ASP A 167 7.58 1.51 -7.09
C ASP A 167 6.22 1.57 -7.81
N LEU A 168 6.14 0.98 -9.01
CA LEU A 168 4.90 0.89 -9.77
C LEU A 168 3.82 0.04 -9.06
N LEU A 169 4.18 -1.08 -8.42
CA LEU A 169 3.22 -1.88 -7.65
C LEU A 169 2.62 -1.04 -6.50
N LEU A 170 3.46 -0.36 -5.73
CA LEU A 170 3.02 0.44 -4.58
C LEU A 170 2.23 1.69 -5.00
N GLU A 171 2.47 2.21 -6.20
CA GLU A 171 1.67 3.29 -6.77
C GLU A 171 0.29 2.82 -7.27
N LEU A 172 0.21 1.64 -7.88
CA LEU A 172 -1.01 1.13 -8.51
C LEU A 172 -1.93 0.37 -7.56
N ASP A 173 -1.37 -0.28 -6.54
CA ASP A 173 -2.12 -1.09 -5.58
C ASP A 173 -2.11 -0.46 -4.17
N PRO A 174 -3.21 0.21 -3.76
CA PRO A 174 -3.28 0.83 -2.45
C PRO A 174 -3.27 -0.19 -1.30
N VAL A 175 -3.70 -1.45 -1.54
CA VAL A 175 -3.67 -2.51 -0.54
C VAL A 175 -2.23 -2.95 -0.31
N ALA A 176 -1.44 -3.11 -1.38
CA ALA A 176 -0.01 -3.37 -1.27
C ALA A 176 0.71 -2.26 -0.49
N ALA A 177 0.44 -1.00 -0.84
CA ALA A 177 1.04 0.17 -0.16
C ALA A 177 0.72 0.21 1.34
N ASP A 178 -0.54 0.00 1.73
CA ASP A 178 -0.96 -0.02 3.13
C ASP A 178 -0.34 -1.19 3.90
N THR A 179 -0.23 -2.36 3.25
CA THR A 179 0.36 -3.57 3.82
C THR A 179 1.86 -3.38 4.06
N VAL A 180 2.58 -2.82 3.09
CA VAL A 180 4.00 -2.47 3.22
C VAL A 180 4.23 -1.44 4.30
N ALA A 181 3.39 -0.40 4.37
CA ALA A 181 3.47 0.59 5.44
C ALA A 181 3.23 -0.04 6.82
N LEU A 182 2.36 -1.06 6.93
CA LEU A 182 2.17 -1.83 8.16
C LEU A 182 3.40 -2.67 8.50
N ALA A 183 3.98 -3.37 7.54
CA ALA A 183 5.23 -4.12 7.71
C ALA A 183 6.37 -3.23 8.20
N GLN A 184 6.56 -2.06 7.57
CA GLN A 184 7.57 -1.08 7.96
C GLN A 184 7.37 -0.58 9.39
N ARG A 185 6.13 -0.26 9.80
CA ARG A 185 5.83 0.13 11.18
C ARG A 185 6.11 -1.00 12.16
N ASN A 186 5.75 -2.24 11.82
CA ASN A 186 6.04 -3.41 12.65
C ASN A 186 7.54 -3.59 12.85
N LEU A 187 8.34 -3.51 11.78
CA LEU A 187 9.80 -3.63 11.86
C LEU A 187 10.43 -2.47 12.64
N ALA A 188 10.04 -1.23 12.33
CA ALA A 188 10.49 -0.02 13.02
C ALA A 188 10.27 -0.12 14.53
N ASN A 189 9.09 -0.56 14.96
CA ASN A 189 8.77 -0.75 16.38
C ASN A 189 9.62 -1.85 17.04
N ARG A 190 9.92 -2.94 16.32
CA ARG A 190 10.74 -4.04 16.85
C ARG A 190 12.21 -3.64 17.04
N LEU A 191 12.73 -2.83 16.12
CA LEU A 191 14.12 -2.37 16.14
C LEU A 191 14.33 -1.05 16.91
N ASP A 192 13.25 -0.43 17.40
CA ASP A 192 13.27 0.92 17.99
C ASP A 192 13.90 1.96 17.04
N LEU A 193 13.57 1.87 15.75
CA LEU A 193 14.04 2.76 14.69
C LEU A 193 12.90 3.60 14.14
N PRO A 194 13.17 4.82 13.64
CA PRO A 194 12.16 5.59 12.92
C PRO A 194 11.86 4.93 11.56
N VAL A 195 10.59 4.87 11.16
CA VAL A 195 10.12 4.21 9.91
C VAL A 195 10.93 4.61 8.67
N ARG A 196 11.39 5.87 8.57
CA ARG A 196 12.24 6.36 7.46
C ARG A 196 13.59 5.65 7.29
N ARG A 197 14.01 4.85 8.29
CA ARG A 197 15.22 4.01 8.24
C ARG A 197 14.93 2.62 7.68
N ILE A 198 13.66 2.27 7.52
CA ILE A 198 13.22 1.02 6.92
C ILE A 198 12.98 1.27 5.44
N ARG A 199 13.74 0.59 4.59
CA ARG A 199 13.58 0.66 3.14
C ARG A 199 12.82 -0.58 2.66
N VAL A 200 12.01 -0.39 1.62
CA VAL A 200 11.46 -1.52 0.88
C VAL A 200 12.55 -2.04 -0.03
N VAL A 201 12.78 -3.35 -0.02
CA VAL A 201 13.74 -4.04 -0.89
C VAL A 201 12.99 -4.78 -1.99
N ASP A 202 11.88 -5.44 -1.65
CA ASP A 202 11.03 -6.13 -2.62
C ASP A 202 9.61 -6.25 -2.07
N VAL A 203 8.63 -6.24 -2.98
CA VAL A 203 7.22 -6.49 -2.68
C VAL A 203 6.65 -7.32 -3.81
N MET A 204 6.22 -8.54 -3.49
CA MET A 204 5.66 -9.45 -4.47
C MET A 204 4.28 -9.93 -4.02
N PRO A 205 3.24 -9.88 -4.87
CA PRO A 205 1.99 -10.57 -4.58
C PRO A 205 2.24 -12.08 -4.52
N VAL A 206 1.55 -12.80 -3.64
CA VAL A 206 1.68 -14.26 -3.44
C VAL A 206 0.32 -14.88 -3.14
N LEU A 207 0.09 -16.11 -3.62
CA LEU A 207 -1.09 -16.92 -3.30
C LEU A 207 -0.64 -18.07 -2.42
N TRP A 208 -0.82 -17.91 -1.12
CA TRP A 208 -0.43 -18.90 -0.13
C TRP A 208 -1.36 -20.11 -0.19
N PRO A 209 -0.84 -21.35 -0.09
CA PRO A 209 -1.64 -22.58 -0.22
C PRO A 209 -2.42 -22.90 1.07
N ASP A 210 -2.00 -22.33 2.19
CA ASP A 210 -2.59 -22.51 3.50
C ASP A 210 -2.44 -21.25 4.38
N ASN A 211 -3.04 -21.30 5.57
CA ASN A 211 -3.00 -20.20 6.53
C ASN A 211 -1.68 -20.08 7.33
N SER A 212 -0.63 -20.83 6.98
CA SER A 212 0.74 -20.55 7.48
C SER A 212 1.36 -19.33 6.79
N LEU A 213 0.80 -18.94 5.63
CA LEU A 213 1.35 -17.92 4.75
C LEU A 213 2.80 -18.20 4.39
N GLY A 214 3.19 -19.47 4.20
CA GLY A 214 4.57 -19.84 3.87
C GLY A 214 5.56 -19.68 5.02
N CYS A 215 5.10 -19.49 6.26
CA CYS A 215 5.95 -19.41 7.47
C CYS A 215 5.51 -20.45 8.53
N PRO A 216 5.59 -21.76 8.25
CA PRO A 216 5.14 -22.78 9.18
C PRO A 216 5.97 -22.82 10.46
N GLN A 217 5.29 -22.91 11.60
CA GLN A 217 5.91 -23.09 12.91
C GLN A 217 5.95 -24.58 13.28
N PRO A 218 7.00 -25.03 14.00
CA PRO A 218 7.09 -26.40 14.46
C PRO A 218 5.88 -26.82 15.29
N ASN A 219 5.38 -28.03 15.05
CA ASN A 219 4.26 -28.65 15.79
C ASN A 219 2.91 -27.92 15.65
N GLN A 220 2.70 -27.12 14.59
CA GLN A 220 1.38 -26.60 14.23
C GLN A 220 0.76 -27.36 13.05
N THR A 221 -0.57 -27.33 12.98
CA THR A 221 -1.34 -27.81 11.83
C THR A 221 -1.99 -26.62 11.14
N TYR A 222 -1.77 -26.49 9.84
CA TYR A 222 -2.32 -25.42 9.01
C TYR A 222 -3.53 -25.91 8.20
N THR A 223 -4.46 -24.97 7.96
CA THR A 223 -5.65 -25.22 7.16
C THR A 223 -5.34 -24.91 5.71
N PRO A 224 -5.53 -25.85 4.76
CA PRO A 224 -5.24 -25.66 3.34
C PRO A 224 -6.32 -24.77 2.70
N ILE A 225 -6.18 -23.47 2.90
CA ILE A 225 -7.02 -22.44 2.31
C ILE A 225 -6.14 -21.48 1.53
N ALA A 226 -6.45 -21.30 0.25
CA ALA A 226 -5.73 -20.37 -0.59
C ALA A 226 -5.94 -18.93 -0.10
N ALA A 227 -4.87 -18.21 0.20
CA ALA A 227 -4.90 -16.86 0.72
C ALA A 227 -4.02 -15.94 -0.13
N ALA A 228 -4.63 -14.95 -0.77
CA ALA A 228 -3.90 -13.92 -1.50
C ALA A 228 -3.31 -12.91 -0.52
N GLY A 229 -2.06 -12.50 -0.77
CA GLY A 229 -1.41 -11.40 -0.07
C GLY A 229 -0.04 -11.11 -0.68
N TYR A 230 0.93 -10.75 0.14
CA TYR A 230 2.24 -10.31 -0.33
C TYR A 230 3.38 -10.94 0.46
N ARG A 231 4.50 -11.16 -0.22
CA ARG A 231 5.82 -11.29 0.37
C ARG A 231 6.51 -9.94 0.27
N ILE A 232 7.03 -9.47 1.39
CA ILE A 232 7.59 -8.13 1.54
C ILE A 232 8.98 -8.30 2.14
N VAL A 233 10.00 -7.84 1.43
CA VAL A 233 11.38 -7.77 1.94
C VAL A 233 11.69 -6.33 2.28
N LEU A 234 12.11 -6.09 3.51
CA LEU A 234 12.50 -4.77 4.02
C LEU A 234 13.96 -4.79 4.46
N SER A 235 14.66 -3.66 4.34
CA SER A 235 16.00 -3.50 4.92
C SER A 235 16.05 -2.42 6.00
N ALA A 236 16.89 -2.65 6.99
CA ALA A 236 17.24 -1.69 8.03
C ALA A 236 18.77 -1.64 8.18
N GLY A 237 19.42 -0.72 7.46
CA GLY A 237 20.88 -0.77 7.30
C GLY A 237 21.26 -1.84 6.29
N ASP A 238 22.13 -2.77 6.71
CA ASP A 238 22.66 -3.87 5.89
C ASP A 238 21.93 -5.20 6.16
N GLU A 239 20.94 -5.19 7.06
CA GLU A 239 20.12 -6.37 7.37
C GLU A 239 18.77 -6.33 6.63
N THR A 240 18.36 -7.50 6.14
CA THR A 240 17.11 -7.74 5.41
C THR A 240 16.13 -8.58 6.23
N TYR A 241 14.84 -8.27 6.10
CA TYR A 241 13.74 -8.80 6.92
C TYR A 241 12.54 -9.15 6.05
N ILE A 242 12.02 -10.37 6.21
CA ILE A 242 10.93 -10.90 5.41
C ILE A 242 9.61 -10.80 6.19
N PHE A 243 8.57 -10.33 5.51
CA PHE A 243 7.20 -10.30 6.00
C PHE A 243 6.25 -10.91 4.98
N HIS A 244 5.35 -11.77 5.44
CA HIS A 244 4.28 -12.33 4.64
C HIS A 244 2.94 -11.78 5.09
N SER A 245 2.02 -11.58 4.16
CA SER A 245 0.69 -11.08 4.45
C SER A 245 -0.39 -11.87 3.74
N ASP A 246 -1.60 -11.74 4.27
CA ASP A 246 -2.86 -12.01 3.58
C ASP A 246 -3.75 -10.74 3.68
N SER A 247 -5.03 -10.88 3.36
CA SER A 247 -6.02 -9.79 3.50
C SER A 247 -6.30 -9.31 4.94
N ILE A 248 -5.78 -10.00 5.96
CA ILE A 248 -6.12 -9.83 7.38
C ILE A 248 -4.89 -9.43 8.21
N GLN A 249 -3.71 -9.98 7.92
CA GLN A 249 -2.54 -9.86 8.77
C GLN A 249 -1.23 -9.72 7.99
N VAL A 250 -0.21 -9.21 8.68
CA VAL A 250 1.19 -9.17 8.24
C VAL A 250 2.04 -9.82 9.34
N ILE A 251 2.68 -10.93 9.00
CA ILE A 251 3.56 -11.71 9.89
C ILE A 251 5.01 -11.57 9.44
N ALA A 252 5.96 -11.72 10.35
CA ALA A 252 7.36 -11.82 9.96
C ALA A 252 7.75 -13.28 9.74
N CYS A 253 8.57 -13.52 8.72
CA CYS A 253 9.17 -14.80 8.39
C CYS A 253 10.68 -14.72 8.60
N SER A 254 11.31 -15.82 9.02
CA SER A 254 12.75 -15.96 8.90
C SER A 254 13.08 -16.73 7.62
N ALA A 255 14.21 -16.40 6.98
CA ALA A 255 14.65 -17.05 5.74
C ALA A 255 14.72 -18.59 5.90
N GLU A 256 15.19 -19.07 7.06
CA GLU A 256 15.26 -20.51 7.39
C GLU A 256 13.90 -21.25 7.40
N ASN A 257 12.79 -20.55 7.62
CA ASN A 257 11.45 -21.15 7.73
C ASN A 257 10.54 -20.72 6.57
N GLU A 258 11.07 -19.95 5.62
CA GLU A 258 10.31 -19.47 4.48
C GLU A 258 10.05 -20.61 3.49
N VAL A 259 8.78 -20.74 3.10
CA VAL A 259 8.33 -21.69 2.08
C VAL A 259 7.51 -20.92 1.05
N LEU A 260 8.10 -20.72 -0.14
CA LEU A 260 7.41 -20.09 -1.26
C LEU A 260 6.56 -21.12 -2.02
N PRO A 261 5.29 -20.80 -2.36
CA PRO A 261 4.42 -21.72 -3.08
C PRO A 261 4.91 -21.97 -4.50
N ILE A 262 4.89 -23.21 -4.97
CA ILE A 262 5.21 -23.59 -6.35
C ILE A 262 3.98 -23.61 -7.25
N ALA A 263 4.11 -23.11 -8.49
CA ALA A 263 3.12 -23.32 -9.53
C ALA A 263 3.08 -24.80 -9.88
N GLU A 264 1.89 -25.38 -9.98
CA GLU A 264 1.68 -26.71 -10.58
C GLU A 264 1.43 -26.61 -12.08
#